data_AF-A0AAP9KSF6-F1
#
_entry.id   AF-A0AAP9KSF6-F1
#
_cell.length_a   1.000
_cell.length_b   1.000
_cell.length_c   1.000
_cell.angle_alpha   90.00
_cell.angle_beta   90.00
_cell.angle_gamma   90.00
#
_symmetry.space_group_name_H-M   'P 1'
#
loop_
_entity.id
_entity.type
_entity.pdbx_description
1 polymer ?
#
loop_
_entity_poly.entity_id
_entity_poly.type
_entity_poly.pdbx_seq_one_letter_code
_entity_poly.pdbx_strand_id
1 'polypeptide(L)'
;MVYAHNDNTNDTTRGSIMSSTIHFRIDDETKRLAMLAAERQQMSLTELMRQRAEELAAEELRFQNSDHEHWLEQQIAHAFNRHNSGEGEYLNNDEVTKHMDDLRQRAAQGKL
;
A
#
# COMPACT_ATOMS: atom_id res chain seq x y z
N MET A 1 7.18 3.98 60.18
CA MET A 1 5.79 4.29 59.79
C MET A 1 5.83 5.63 59.06
N VAL A 2 5.65 5.79 57.76
CA VAL A 2 5.45 4.93 56.59
C VAL A 2 6.18 5.68 55.47
N TYR A 3 6.98 4.99 54.65
CA TYR A 3 7.51 5.53 53.41
C TYR A 3 6.34 5.75 52.43
N ALA A 4 6.03 6.99 52.07
CA ALA A 4 5.11 7.25 50.97
C ALA A 4 5.83 7.00 49.64
N HIS A 5 5.50 5.88 49.02
CA HIS A 5 5.66 5.67 47.59
C HIS A 5 4.67 6.59 46.86
N ASN A 6 5.13 7.28 45.82
CA ASN A 6 4.32 7.54 44.64
C ASN A 6 5.26 7.70 43.45
N ASP A 7 5.53 6.57 42.79
CA ASP A 7 5.06 6.26 41.43
C ASP A 7 5.67 7.21 40.39
N ASN A 8 6.79 6.78 39.82
CA ASN A 8 6.84 6.07 38.53
C ASN A 8 6.73 7.06 37.37
N THR A 9 7.84 7.73 37.09
CA THR A 9 8.64 7.56 35.86
C THR A 9 7.83 7.61 34.56
N ASN A 10 7.96 8.76 33.91
CA ASN A 10 8.28 8.95 32.50
C ASN A 10 7.43 8.22 31.44
N ASP A 11 6.78 9.05 30.64
CA ASP A 11 7.04 9.15 29.20
C ASP A 11 7.17 7.81 28.46
N THR A 12 6.10 7.40 27.75
CA THR A 12 6.19 6.91 26.37
C THR A 12 4.79 6.86 25.77
N THR A 13 4.28 8.00 25.35
CA THR A 13 3.35 8.05 24.21
C THR A 13 4.19 8.40 22.98
N ARG A 14 5.11 7.48 22.62
CA ARG A 14 5.76 7.50 21.31
C ARG A 14 4.93 6.59 20.41
N GLY A 15 4.68 7.06 19.19
CA GLY A 15 3.72 6.53 18.22
C GLY A 15 3.59 5.01 18.25
N SER A 16 2.34 4.55 18.36
CA SER A 16 1.98 3.15 18.17
C SER A 16 2.36 2.77 16.73
N ILE A 17 3.56 2.21 16.57
CA ILE A 17 3.90 1.42 15.38
C ILE A 17 2.85 0.32 15.29
N MET A 18 1.96 0.43 14.29
CA MET A 18 0.86 -0.51 14.03
C MET A 18 1.44 -1.86 13.62
N SER A 19 1.96 -2.60 14.59
CA SER A 19 2.44 -3.97 14.42
C SER A 19 1.24 -4.90 14.50
N SER A 20 1.06 -5.70 13.43
CA SER A 20 0.04 -6.75 13.38
C SER A 20 0.71 -8.10 13.57
N THR A 21 0.06 -9.01 14.30
CA THR A 21 0.59 -10.35 14.62
C THR A 21 -0.15 -11.40 13.83
N ILE A 22 0.58 -12.25 13.11
CA ILE A 22 0.04 -13.39 12.35
C ILE A 22 0.32 -14.68 13.12
N HIS A 23 -0.72 -15.50 13.33
CA HIS A 23 -0.60 -16.81 13.99
C HIS A 23 -0.70 -17.93 12.94
N PHE A 24 0.30 -18.80 12.88
CA PHE A 24 0.31 -19.97 12.02
C PHE A 24 0.06 -21.24 12.83
N ARG A 25 -0.76 -22.15 12.28
CA ARG A 25 -0.92 -23.51 12.80
C ARG A 25 -0.18 -24.48 11.88
N ILE A 26 0.86 -25.12 12.40
CA ILE A 26 1.70 -26.10 11.70
C ILE A 26 1.96 -27.28 12.63
N ASP A 27 2.34 -28.44 12.09
CA ASP A 27 2.76 -29.58 12.89
C ASP A 27 4.15 -29.37 13.52
N ASP A 28 4.44 -30.14 14.56
CA ASP A 28 5.67 -29.98 15.35
C ASP A 28 6.94 -30.29 14.54
N GLU A 29 6.89 -31.23 13.58
CA GLU A 29 8.06 -31.58 12.78
C GLU A 29 8.37 -30.48 11.76
N THR A 30 7.34 -29.96 11.07
CA THR A 30 7.47 -28.78 10.20
C THR A 30 8.03 -27.59 10.96
N LYS A 31 7.54 -27.33 12.19
CA LYS A 31 8.07 -26.26 13.04
C LYS A 31 9.56 -26.46 13.33
N ARG A 32 9.96 -27.67 13.72
CA ARG A 32 11.36 -28.00 14.02
C ARG A 32 12.26 -27.81 12.81
N LEU A 33 11.85 -28.30 11.65
CA LEU A 33 12.61 -28.15 10.40
C LEU A 33 12.72 -26.68 9.98
N ALA A 34 11.65 -25.90 10.12
CA ALA A 34 11.66 -24.47 9.83
C ALA A 34 12.61 -23.69 10.76
N MET A 35 12.64 -24.04 12.05
CA MET A 35 13.60 -23.45 13.00
C MET A 35 15.05 -23.77 12.63
N LEU A 36 15.34 -25.04 12.29
CA LEU A 36 16.68 -25.45 11.84
C LEU A 36 17.10 -24.71 10.55
N ALA A 37 16.17 -24.51 9.62
CA ALA A 37 16.42 -23.76 8.40
C ALA A 37 16.75 -22.29 8.68
N ALA A 38 16.06 -21.66 9.64
CA ALA A 38 16.35 -20.30 10.07
C ALA A 38 17.72 -20.21 10.77
N GLU A 39 18.04 -21.16 11.64
CA GLU A 39 19.35 -21.23 12.32
C GLU A 39 20.52 -21.37 11.33
N ARG A 40 20.35 -22.15 10.26
CA ARG A 40 21.34 -22.24 9.17
C ARG A 40 21.61 -20.91 8.48
N GLN A 41 20.63 -20.00 8.49
CA GLN A 41 20.73 -18.65 7.94
C GLN A 41 21.13 -17.62 9.03
N GLN A 42 21.44 -18.07 10.25
CA GLN A 42 21.73 -17.21 11.41
C GLN A 42 20.58 -16.25 11.76
N MET A 43 19.34 -16.67 11.48
CA MET A 43 18.13 -15.89 11.70
C MET A 43 17.17 -16.63 12.63
N SER A 44 16.30 -15.90 13.32
CA SER A 44 15.16 -16.51 14.02
C SER A 44 14.04 -16.85 13.02
N LEU A 45 13.20 -17.83 13.34
CA LEU A 45 12.05 -18.18 12.49
C LEU A 45 11.12 -16.98 12.28
N THR A 46 10.90 -16.16 13.32
CA THR A 46 10.07 -14.95 13.23
C THR A 46 10.68 -13.91 12.28
N GLU A 47 12.01 -13.72 12.33
CA GLU A 47 12.72 -12.81 11.43
C GLU A 47 12.56 -13.24 9.97
N LEU A 48 12.82 -14.52 9.71
CA LEU A 48 12.68 -15.09 8.36
C LEU A 48 11.24 -14.95 7.85
N MET A 49 10.24 -15.28 8.67
CA MET A 49 8.83 -15.16 8.27
C MET A 49 8.40 -13.71 8.04
N ARG A 50 8.95 -12.75 8.81
CA ARG A 50 8.67 -11.33 8.58
C ARG A 50 9.23 -10.88 7.24
N GLN A 51 10.49 -11.21 6.95
CA GLN A 51 11.11 -10.90 5.66
C GLN A 51 10.29 -11.51 4.51
N ARG A 52 9.88 -12.78 4.62
CA ARG A 52 9.04 -13.41 3.60
C ARG A 52 7.69 -12.72 3.42
N ALA A 53 7.08 -12.23 4.48
CA ALA A 53 5.83 -11.47 4.39
C ALA A 53 6.03 -10.12 3.70
N GLU A 54 7.15 -9.44 3.96
CA GLU A 54 7.53 -8.19 3.29
C GLU A 54 7.81 -8.38 1.80
N GLU A 55 8.55 -9.45 1.44
CA GLU A 55 8.79 -9.84 0.05
C GLU A 55 7.48 -10.10 -0.69
N LEU A 56 6.57 -10.86 -0.08
CA LEU A 56 5.25 -11.16 -0.66
C LEU A 56 4.40 -9.89 -0.84
N ALA A 57 4.43 -8.97 0.12
CA ALA A 57 3.73 -7.68 0.00
C ALA A 57 4.31 -6.81 -1.13
N ALA A 58 5.64 -6.80 -1.27
CA ALA A 58 6.30 -6.05 -2.35
C ALA A 58 5.97 -6.64 -3.73
N GLU A 59 5.89 -7.96 -3.86
CA GLU A 59 5.45 -8.63 -5.09
C GLU A 59 4.03 -8.24 -5.48
N GLU A 60 3.10 -8.27 -4.52
CA GLU A 60 1.70 -7.87 -4.73
C GLU A 60 1.58 -6.40 -5.14
N LEU A 61 2.32 -5.49 -4.49
CA LEU A 61 2.36 -4.08 -4.88
C LEU A 61 2.87 -3.89 -6.31
N ARG A 62 3.90 -4.64 -6.71
CA ARG A 62 4.42 -4.59 -8.08
C ARG A 62 3.39 -5.08 -9.09
N PHE A 63 2.68 -6.15 -8.78
CA PHE A 63 1.61 -6.67 -9.64
C PHE A 63 0.50 -5.64 -9.84
N GLN A 64 -0.02 -5.07 -8.75
CA GLN A 64 -1.05 -4.03 -8.80
C GLN A 64 -0.59 -2.78 -9.56
N ASN A 65 0.66 -2.36 -9.36
CA ASN A 65 1.22 -1.24 -10.10
C ASN A 65 1.40 -1.56 -11.58
N SER A 66 1.81 -2.78 -11.94
CA SER A 66 1.95 -3.17 -13.34
C SER A 66 0.60 -3.19 -14.09
N ASP A 67 -0.47 -3.59 -13.41
CA ASP A 67 -1.83 -3.51 -13.98
C ASP A 67 -2.26 -2.04 -14.17
N HIS A 68 -1.93 -1.17 -13.22
CA HIS A 68 -2.19 0.27 -13.34
C HIS A 68 -1.36 0.93 -14.45
N GLU A 69 -0.08 0.60 -14.55
CA GLU A 69 0.82 1.06 -15.61
C GLU A 69 0.32 0.59 -16.98
N HIS A 70 -0.10 -0.67 -17.10
CA HIS A 70 -0.66 -1.19 -18.35
C HIS A 70 -1.97 -0.51 -18.74
N TRP A 71 -2.81 -0.15 -17.76
CA TRP A 71 -4.00 0.65 -18.01
C TRP A 71 -3.65 2.08 -18.46
N LEU A 72 -2.66 2.72 -17.82
CA LEU A 72 -2.19 4.05 -18.21
C LEU A 72 -1.59 4.07 -19.61
N GLU A 73 -0.75 3.08 -19.95
CA GLU A 73 -0.18 2.93 -21.29
C GLU A 73 -1.27 2.83 -22.36
N GLN A 74 -2.35 2.09 -22.08
CA GLN A 74 -3.50 2.01 -22.98
C GLN A 74 -4.21 3.36 -23.13
N GLN A 75 -4.42 4.11 -22.04
CA GLN A 75 -5.04 5.45 -22.12
C GLN A 75 -4.17 6.42 -22.92
N ILE A 76 -2.86 6.39 -22.71
CA ILE A 76 -1.89 7.20 -23.47
C ILE A 76 -1.94 6.82 -24.95
N ALA A 77 -1.89 5.52 -25.28
CA ALA A 77 -1.99 5.04 -26.65
C ALA A 77 -3.32 5.46 -27.33
N HIS A 78 -4.45 5.39 -26.60
CA HIS A 78 -5.75 5.86 -27.08
C HIS A 78 -5.75 7.38 -27.36
N ALA A 79 -5.15 8.18 -26.47
CA ALA A 79 -5.05 9.63 -26.66
C ALA A 79 -4.23 9.97 -27.91
N PHE A 80 -3.09 9.31 -28.12
CA PHE A 80 -2.27 9.49 -29.32
C PHE A 80 -2.98 9.02 -30.60
N ASN A 81 -3.71 7.91 -30.55
CA ASN A 81 -4.50 7.45 -31.70
C ASN A 81 -5.61 8.44 -32.06
N ARG A 82 -6.30 9.03 -31.08
CA ARG A 82 -7.32 10.06 -31.30
C ARG A 82 -6.73 11.32 -31.94
N HIS A 83 -5.56 11.75 -31.44
CA HIS A 83 -4.80 12.86 -32.01
C HIS A 83 -4.43 12.59 -33.48
N ASN A 84 -3.84 11.42 -33.78
CA ASN A 84 -3.39 11.07 -35.12
C ASN A 84 -4.53 10.84 -36.12
N SER A 85 -5.72 10.47 -35.63
CA SER A 85 -6.92 10.26 -36.46
C SER A 85 -7.69 11.56 -36.75
N GLY A 86 -7.27 12.70 -36.17
CA GLY A 86 -7.94 13.98 -36.34
C GLY A 86 -9.24 14.14 -35.53
N GLU A 87 -9.51 13.21 -34.61
CA GLU A 87 -10.68 13.21 -33.71
C GLU A 87 -10.43 13.96 -32.38
N GLY A 88 -9.30 14.66 -32.28
CA GLY A 88 -8.93 15.45 -31.11
C GLY A 88 -9.62 16.81 -31.12
N GLU A 89 -10.55 17.04 -30.18
CA GLU A 89 -11.02 18.39 -29.87
C GLU A 89 -10.08 19.04 -28.84
N TYR A 90 -9.58 20.22 -29.17
CA TYR A 90 -8.71 21.01 -28.28
C TYR A 90 -9.50 22.21 -27.81
N LEU A 91 -9.54 22.40 -26.50
CA LEU A 91 -10.19 23.54 -25.85
C LEU A 91 -9.11 24.47 -25.30
N ASN A 92 -9.36 25.78 -25.34
CA ASN A 92 -8.50 26.75 -24.67
C ASN A 92 -8.62 26.61 -23.14
N ASN A 93 -7.60 27.03 -22.40
CA ASN A 93 -7.53 27.01 -20.94
C ASN A 93 -8.78 27.60 -20.27
N ASP A 94 -9.28 28.74 -20.75
CA ASP A 94 -10.49 29.37 -20.20
C ASP A 94 -11.76 28.52 -20.42
N GLU A 95 -11.82 27.78 -21.53
CA GLU A 95 -12.95 26.89 -21.86
C GLU A 95 -12.88 25.58 -21.05
N VAL A 96 -11.69 25.00 -20.91
CA VAL A 96 -11.45 23.82 -20.07
C VAL A 96 -11.79 24.11 -18.61
N THR A 97 -11.36 25.27 -18.10
CA THR A 97 -11.62 25.65 -16.71
C THR A 97 -13.12 25.75 -16.41
N LYS A 98 -13.87 26.44 -17.28
CA LYS A 98 -15.33 26.53 -17.17
C LYS A 98 -16.02 25.17 -17.29
N HIS A 99 -15.59 24.34 -18.24
CA HIS A 99 -16.17 23.01 -18.43
C HIS A 99 -15.92 22.09 -17.22
N MET A 100 -14.70 22.12 -16.66
CA MET A 100 -14.37 21.35 -15.46
C MET A 100 -15.12 21.84 -14.21
N ASP A 101 -15.36 23.15 -14.09
CA ASP A 101 -16.17 23.70 -12.99
C ASP A 101 -17.64 23.28 -13.08
N ASP A 102 -18.23 23.30 -14.28
CA ASP A 102 -19.60 22.79 -14.50
C ASP A 102 -19.70 21.29 -14.15
N LEU A 103 -18.75 20.48 -14.62
CA LEU A 103 -18.68 19.05 -14.29
C LEU A 103 -18.55 18.81 -12.79
N ARG A 104 -17.67 19.56 -12.09
CA ARG A 104 -17.53 19.49 -10.63
C ARG A 104 -18.83 19.84 -9.91
N GLN A 105 -19.55 20.86 -10.37
CA GLN A 105 -20.83 21.25 -9.79
C GLN A 105 -21.91 20.18 -10.00
N ARG A 106 -21.97 19.57 -11.19
CA ARG A 106 -22.90 18.48 -11.49
C ARG A 106 -22.59 17.21 -10.70
N ALA A 107 -21.31 16.93 -10.47
CA ALA A 107 -20.85 15.80 -9.64
C ALA A 107 -21.27 15.99 -8.19
N ALA A 108 -21.05 17.20 -7.65
CA ALA A 108 -21.45 17.55 -6.29
C ALA A 108 -22.98 17.51 -6.09
N GLN A 109 -23.75 17.71 -7.16
CA GLN A 109 -25.20 17.57 -7.17
C GLN A 109 -25.69 16.12 -7.40
N GLY A 110 -24.79 15.15 -7.60
CA GLY A 110 -25.14 13.74 -7.84
C GLY A 110 -25.85 13.48 -9.17
N LYS A 111 -25.64 14.33 -10.18
CA LYS A 111 -26.28 14.25 -11.51
C LYS A 111 -25.33 13.72 -12.60
N LEU A 112 -24.30 12.98 -12.19
CA LEU A 112 -23.32 12.33 -13.05
C LEU A 112 -23.53 10.83 -13.04
#